data_AF-A0A074VDF5-F1
#
_entry.id   AF-A0A074VDF5-F1
#
_cell.length_a   1.000
_cell.length_b   1.000
_cell.length_c   1.000
_cell.angle_alpha   90.00
_cell.angle_beta   90.00
_cell.angle_gamma   90.00
#
_symmetry.space_group_name_H-M   'P 1'
#
loop_
_entity.id
_entity.type
_entity.pdbx_description
1 polymer ?
#
loop_
_entity_poly.entity_id
_entity_poly.type
_entity_poly.pdbx_seq_one_letter_code
_entity_poly.pdbx_strand_id
1 'polypeptide(L)'
;MLPVLVLQHTDLRLCDLSHLNAIMPSNPEYTFDNSVLRLPVSVDFELSESAQTQLIEQKIDFAILSDQNFADLGLIVSDMDSTLITIECVDEIAAGMGLQ
;
A
#
# COMPACT_ATOMS: atom_id res chain seq x y z
N MET A 1 3.71 12.30 -16.29
CA MET A 1 3.73 12.41 -14.83
C MET A 1 4.54 11.24 -14.31
N LEU A 2 5.53 11.48 -13.47
CA LEU A 2 6.36 10.39 -12.95
C LEU A 2 5.53 9.55 -11.97
N PRO A 3 5.68 8.21 -11.96
CA PRO A 3 5.08 7.40 -10.91
C PRO A 3 5.70 7.75 -9.55
N VAL A 4 4.97 7.41 -8.51
CA VAL A 4 5.32 7.70 -7.12
C VAL A 4 5.25 6.40 -6.34
N LEU A 5 6.34 6.06 -5.66
CA LEU A 5 6.34 5.07 -4.60
C LEU A 5 5.68 5.69 -3.37
N VAL A 6 4.59 5.08 -2.92
CA VAL A 6 3.87 5.44 -1.70
C VAL A 6 4.12 4.37 -0.66
N LEU A 7 4.56 4.78 0.53
CA LEU A 7 4.63 3.93 1.72
C LEU A 7 3.62 4.45 2.74
N GLN A 8 2.92 3.54 3.40
CA GLN A 8 1.94 3.85 4.42
C GLN A 8 2.13 2.96 5.65
N HIS A 9 2.15 3.58 6.81
CA HIS A 9 2.18 2.91 8.11
C HIS A 9 1.46 3.78 9.15
N THR A 10 1.13 3.22 10.31
CA THR A 10 0.53 4.03 11.40
C THR A 10 1.50 5.13 11.88
N ASP A 11 2.80 4.83 11.94
CA ASP A 11 3.88 5.78 12.21
C ASP A 11 5.19 5.27 11.60
N LEU A 12 5.60 5.82 10.46
CA LEU A 12 6.84 5.49 9.74
C LEU A 12 8.11 5.92 10.49
N ARG A 13 8.02 6.82 11.49
CA ARG A 13 9.20 7.23 12.28
C ARG A 13 9.70 6.11 13.19
N LEU A 14 8.83 5.14 13.48
CA LEU A 14 9.16 3.95 14.27
C LEU A 14 9.74 2.82 13.40
N CYS A 15 9.73 2.99 12.08
CA CYS A 15 10.20 2.00 11.12
C CYS A 15 11.65 2.27 10.70
N ASP A 16 12.37 1.20 10.36
CA ASP A 16 13.65 1.27 9.69
C ASP A 16 13.46 1.42 8.18
N LEU A 17 13.63 2.64 7.69
CA LEU A 17 13.58 2.99 6.27
C LEU A 17 14.98 3.06 5.62
N SER A 18 16.04 2.67 6.33
CA SER A 18 17.42 2.82 5.84
C SER A 18 17.68 2.07 4.52
N HIS A 19 16.94 1.00 4.26
CA HIS A 19 17.01 0.21 3.04
C HIS A 19 16.56 0.97 1.80
N LEU A 20 15.70 1.99 1.97
CA LEU A 20 15.33 2.87 0.87
C LEU A 20 16.49 3.76 0.44
N ASN A 21 17.48 4.03 1.29
CA ASN A 21 18.63 4.88 0.94
C ASN A 21 19.45 4.29 -0.22
N ALA A 22 19.45 2.97 -0.41
CA ALA A 22 20.12 2.33 -1.54
C ALA A 22 19.39 2.59 -2.88
N ILE A 23 18.12 2.98 -2.79
CA ILE A 23 17.18 3.08 -3.90
C ILE A 23 16.80 4.56 -4.16
N MET A 24 16.93 5.41 -3.15
CA MET A 24 16.66 6.83 -3.24
C MET A 24 17.73 7.56 -4.06
N PRO A 25 17.34 8.45 -4.99
CA PRO A 25 18.29 9.32 -5.67
C PRO A 25 18.97 10.24 -4.66
N SER A 26 20.18 10.75 -4.96
CA SER A 26 21.02 11.49 -4.01
C SER A 26 20.39 12.76 -3.43
N ASN A 27 19.38 13.33 -4.08
CA ASN A 27 18.58 14.45 -3.57
C ASN A 27 17.11 14.28 -4.00
N PRO A 28 16.36 13.39 -3.34
CA PRO A 28 14.98 13.13 -3.69
C PRO A 28 14.11 14.27 -3.17
N GLU A 29 13.31 14.88 -4.04
CA GLU A 29 12.13 15.62 -3.59
C GLU A 29 11.08 14.60 -3.18
N TYR A 30 10.90 14.39 -1.87
CA TYR A 30 9.87 13.52 -1.32
C TYR A 30 8.95 14.30 -0.37
N THR A 31 7.71 13.83 -0.24
CA THR A 31 6.81 14.33 0.80
C THR A 31 6.72 13.31 1.91
N PHE A 32 6.87 13.75 3.16
CA PHE A 32 6.76 12.90 4.34
C PHE A 32 5.85 13.56 5.37
N ASP A 33 4.82 12.81 5.75
CA ASP A 33 3.87 13.14 6.80
C ASP A 33 3.78 11.88 7.66
N ASN A 34 4.72 11.69 8.58
CA ASN A 34 4.79 10.66 9.65
C ASN A 34 4.23 9.25 9.37
N SER A 35 2.99 9.08 8.94
CA SER A 35 2.34 7.86 8.44
C SER A 35 2.55 7.58 6.95
N VAL A 36 2.85 8.59 6.12
CA VAL A 36 2.95 8.47 4.65
C VAL A 36 4.27 9.04 4.13
N LEU A 37 4.96 8.27 3.29
CA LEU A 37 6.07 8.72 2.45
C LEU A 37 5.65 8.63 0.98
N ARG A 38 5.90 9.69 0.21
CA ARG A 38 5.72 9.70 -1.24
C ARG A 38 7.02 10.10 -1.91
N LEU A 39 7.54 9.21 -2.75
CA LEU A 39 8.81 9.38 -3.46
C LEU A 39 8.55 9.27 -4.98
N PRO A 40 8.77 10.34 -5.76
CA PRO A 40 8.79 10.25 -7.22
C PRO A 40 9.89 9.28 -7.68
N VAL A 41 9.54 8.38 -8.60
CA VAL A 41 10.44 7.36 -9.14
C VAL A 41 10.38 7.35 -10.68
N SER A 42 11.37 6.73 -11.32
CA SER A 42 11.37 6.57 -12.79
C SER A 42 10.23 5.66 -13.25
N VAL A 43 9.86 5.76 -14.53
CA VAL A 43 8.80 4.91 -15.12
C VAL A 43 9.14 3.42 -15.05
N ASP A 44 10.41 3.06 -15.19
CA ASP A 44 10.90 1.68 -15.14
C ASP A 44 11.34 1.27 -13.72
N PHE A 45 10.93 2.03 -12.71
CA PHE A 45 11.31 1.73 -11.33
C PHE A 45 10.56 0.50 -10.83
N GLU A 46 11.32 -0.44 -10.28
CA GLU A 46 10.79 -1.60 -9.57
C GLU A 46 11.40 -1.66 -8.18
N LEU A 47 10.56 -1.98 -7.19
CA LEU A 47 11.03 -2.21 -5.83
C LEU A 47 11.59 -3.63 -5.73
N SER A 48 12.84 -3.79 -5.27
CA SER A 48 13.47 -5.12 -5.17
C SER A 48 12.72 -6.04 -4.20
N GLU A 49 12.75 -7.36 -4.44
CA GLU A 49 12.11 -8.34 -3.55
C GLU A 49 12.60 -8.25 -2.10
N SER A 50 13.89 -7.95 -1.90
CA SER A 50 14.47 -7.74 -0.58
C SER A 50 13.84 -6.54 0.15
N ALA A 51 13.66 -5.42 -0.56
CA ALA A 51 13.03 -4.23 0.01
C ALA A 51 11.55 -4.48 0.29
N GLN A 52 10.84 -5.15 -0.62
CA GLN A 52 9.44 -5.55 -0.40
C GLN A 52 9.28 -6.41 0.87
N THR A 53 10.14 -7.41 1.04
CA THR A 53 10.11 -8.31 2.20
C THR A 53 10.26 -7.54 3.51
N GLN A 54 11.19 -6.58 3.56
CA GLN A 54 11.45 -5.78 4.74
C GLN A 54 10.32 -4.79 5.06
N LEU A 55 9.67 -4.22 4.04
CA LEU A 55 8.49 -3.38 4.24
C LEU A 55 7.35 -4.23 4.84
N ILE A 56 7.13 -5.43 4.32
CA ILE A 56 6.12 -6.38 4.82
C ILE A 56 6.40 -6.80 6.26
N GLU A 57 7.65 -7.14 6.59
CA GLU A 57 8.06 -7.50 7.96
C GLU A 57 7.78 -6.39 8.97
N GLN A 58 7.90 -5.14 8.53
CA GLN A 58 7.60 -3.94 9.32
C GLN A 58 6.14 -3.50 9.24
N LYS A 59 5.29 -4.26 8.55
CA LYS A 59 3.86 -3.98 8.31
C LYS A 59 3.62 -2.65 7.60
N ILE A 60 4.54 -2.25 6.73
CA ILE A 60 4.44 -1.06 5.90
C ILE A 60 3.75 -1.47 4.60
N ASP A 61 2.59 -0.88 4.33
CA ASP A 61 1.93 -1.01 3.04
C ASP A 61 2.66 -0.16 2.01
N PHE A 62 2.77 -0.66 0.77
CA PHE A 62 3.45 0.06 -0.29
C PHE A 62 2.81 -0.17 -1.65
N ALA A 63 2.90 0.84 -2.51
CA ALA A 63 2.47 0.77 -3.89
C ALA A 63 3.25 1.75 -4.77
N ILE A 64 3.41 1.41 -6.05
CA ILE A 64 3.88 2.35 -7.08
C ILE A 64 2.64 2.78 -7.86
N LEU A 65 2.32 4.07 -7.80
CA LEU A 65 1.08 4.63 -8.36
C LEU A 65 1.40 5.78 -9.31
N SER A 66 0.51 6.08 -10.25
CA SER A 66 0.54 7.38 -10.93
C SER A 66 0.26 8.51 -9.94
N ASP A 67 0.93 9.66 -10.07
CA ASP A 67 0.77 10.83 -9.18
C ASP A 67 -0.55 11.61 -9.42
N GLN A 68 -1.67 10.91 -9.35
CA GLN A 68 -3.01 11.45 -9.56
C GLN A 68 -3.57 12.05 -8.26
N ASN A 69 -4.29 13.17 -8.37
CA ASN A 69 -5.05 13.70 -7.24
C ASN A 69 -6.29 12.83 -7.00
N PHE A 70 -6.57 12.51 -5.74
CA PHE A 70 -7.77 11.77 -5.36
C PHE A 70 -9.07 12.44 -5.85
N ALA A 71 -9.11 13.78 -5.93
CA ALA A 71 -10.26 14.52 -6.44
C ALA A 71 -10.56 14.24 -7.93
N ASP A 72 -9.60 13.69 -8.67
CA ASP A 72 -9.77 13.30 -10.07
C ASP A 72 -10.34 11.88 -10.23
N LEU A 73 -10.49 11.11 -9.13
CA LEU A 73 -11.11 9.79 -9.14
C LEU A 73 -12.64 9.94 -9.12
N GLY A 74 -13.30 9.49 -10.20
CA GLY A 74 -14.76 9.63 -10.36
C GLY A 74 -15.60 8.48 -9.78
N LEU A 75 -15.01 7.29 -9.62
CA LEU A 75 -15.70 6.10 -9.12
C LEU A 75 -14.69 5.11 -8.54
N ILE A 76 -14.95 4.63 -7.32
CA ILE A 76 -14.26 3.50 -6.72
C ILE A 76 -15.26 2.34 -6.67
N VAL A 77 -14.89 1.21 -7.25
CA VAL A 77 -15.68 -0.03 -7.21
C VAL A 77 -14.93 -1.02 -6.33
N SER A 78 -15.62 -1.56 -5.32
CA SER A 78 -15.10 -2.61 -4.44
C SER A 78 -15.85 -3.90 -4.72
N ASP A 79 -15.14 -5.02 -4.70
CA ASP A 79 -15.78 -6.33 -4.58
C ASP A 79 -16.43 -6.45 -3.18
N MET A 80 -17.51 -7.24 -3.07
CA MET A 80 -18.30 -7.37 -1.84
C MET A 80 -17.72 -8.42 -0.91
N ASP A 81 -17.48 -9.62 -1.45
CA ASP A 81 -16.93 -10.75 -0.69
C ASP A 81 -15.42 -10.54 -0.52
N SER A 82 -14.88 -10.86 0.67
CA SER A 82 -13.44 -10.77 0.99
C SER A 82 -12.78 -9.37 0.90
N THR A 83 -13.54 -8.31 0.61
CA THR A 83 -13.07 -6.91 0.59
C THR A 83 -13.82 -6.01 1.58
N LEU A 84 -15.15 -6.15 1.70
CA LEU A 84 -15.98 -5.36 2.63
C LEU A 84 -16.42 -6.13 3.88
N ILE A 85 -16.55 -7.46 3.77
CA ILE A 85 -16.91 -8.38 4.87
C ILE A 85 -15.99 -9.61 4.85
N THR A 86 -15.53 -10.02 6.03
CA THR A 86 -14.59 -11.15 6.26
C THR A 86 -15.27 -12.50 6.42
N ILE A 87 -16.61 -12.54 6.38
CA ILE A 87 -17.40 -13.76 6.61
C ILE A 87 -18.05 -14.14 5.28
N GLU A 88 -17.84 -15.37 4.81
CA GLU A 88 -18.57 -15.87 3.65
C GLU A 88 -20.07 -15.95 4.00
N CYS A 89 -20.92 -15.27 3.23
CA CYS A 89 -22.37 -15.23 3.48
C CYS A 89 -23.03 -16.63 3.49
N VAL A 90 -22.36 -17.64 2.94
CA VAL A 90 -22.87 -19.02 2.84
C VAL A 90 -22.85 -19.74 4.18
N ASP A 91 -21.81 -19.55 4.99
CA ASP A 91 -21.64 -20.28 6.25
C ASP A 91 -22.70 -19.88 7.30
N GLU A 92 -23.10 -18.61 7.30
CA GLU A 92 -24.18 -18.11 8.18
C GLU A 92 -25.57 -18.63 7.75
N ILE A 93 -25.81 -18.77 6.45
CA ILE A 93 -27.06 -19.40 5.95
C ILE A 93 -27.09 -20.88 6.31
N ALA A 94 -25.97 -21.59 6.18
CA ALA A 94 -25.88 -23.02 6.51
C ALA A 94 -26.10 -23.27 8.02
N ALA A 95 -25.46 -22.46 8.88
CA ALA A 95 -25.67 -22.51 10.33
C ALA A 95 -27.12 -22.14 10.72
N GLY A 96 -27.70 -21.12 10.10
CA GLY A 96 -29.09 -20.72 10.31
C GLY A 96 -30.11 -21.79 9.89
N MET A 97 -29.78 -22.62 8.90
CA MET A 97 -30.62 -23.73 8.40
C MET A 97 -30.30 -25.09 9.05
N GLY A 98 -29.34 -25.15 10.00
CA GLY A 98 -28.98 -26.38 10.70
C GLY A 98 -28.23 -27.41 9.84
N LEU A 99 -27.58 -26.96 8.76
CA LEU A 99 -26.77 -27.79 7.86
C LEU A 99 -25.28 -27.61 8.19
N GLN A 100 -24.84 -28.14 9.33
CA GLN A 100 -23.42 -28.26 9.69
C GLN A 100 -22.96 -29.71 9.63
#